data_AF-A0A9E0WDL4-F1
#
_entry.id   AF-A0A9E0WDL4-F1
#
_cell.length_a   1.000
_cell.length_b   1.000
_cell.length_c   1.000
_cell.angle_alpha   90.00
_cell.angle_beta   90.00
_cell.angle_gamma   90.00
#
_symmetry.space_group_name_H-M   'P 1'
#
loop_
_entity.id
_entity.type
_entity.pdbx_description
1 polymer ?
#
loop_
_entity_poly.entity_id
_entity_poly.type
_entity_poly.pdbx_seq_one_letter_code
_entity_poly.pdbx_strand_id
1 'polypeptide(L)'
;MRLLNDLFGIQARGGCSCAGPYGHTLLDLTPEHSEALAAEVRRGFGCLRPGWVRFNLHWLSAEEEVDYVLSAMTLIARWGSRLLPSYSLDTKTGLWQHRDCNEAPPASLDNFMLAESPKASSANCRSPVELLDIAEQALSSGAPHHHRLQASEARHKAPWPSQAEALCWFLRPHDAP
;
A
#
# COMPACT_ATOMS: atom_id res chain seq x y z
N MET A 1 2.94 -1.59 1.01
CA MET A 1 2.20 -2.37 2.03
C MET A 1 0.91 -2.94 1.50
N ARG A 2 0.00 -2.12 0.97
CA ARG A 2 -1.31 -2.58 0.55
C ARG A 2 -1.26 -3.72 -0.49
N LEU A 3 -0.37 -3.61 -1.49
CA LEU A 3 -0.15 -4.67 -2.48
C LEU A 3 0.31 -6.01 -1.86
N LEU A 4 1.15 -5.99 -0.81
CA LEU A 4 1.60 -7.20 -0.11
C LEU A 4 0.42 -7.91 0.56
N ASN A 5 -0.46 -7.14 1.20
CA ASN A 5 -1.66 -7.65 1.83
C ASN A 5 -2.68 -8.17 0.80
N ASP A 6 -3.03 -7.33 -0.18
CA ASP A 6 -4.16 -7.58 -1.07
C ASP A 6 -3.89 -8.68 -2.10
N LEU A 7 -2.64 -8.83 -2.56
CA LEU A 7 -2.27 -9.83 -3.57
C LEU A 7 -1.67 -11.10 -2.96
N PHE A 8 -0.92 -10.98 -1.88
CA PHE A 8 -0.11 -12.08 -1.33
C PHE A 8 -0.53 -12.48 0.10
N GLY A 9 -1.48 -11.78 0.73
CA GLY A 9 -1.86 -12.03 2.12
C GLY A 9 -0.75 -11.73 3.15
N ILE A 10 0.35 -11.13 2.72
CA ILE A 10 1.52 -10.85 3.56
C ILE A 10 1.21 -9.60 4.40
N GLN A 11 1.05 -9.81 5.70
CA GLN A 11 0.80 -8.74 6.67
C GLN A 11 2.10 -7.97 6.97
N ALA A 12 2.30 -6.85 6.29
CA ALA A 12 3.40 -5.94 6.56
C ALA A 12 2.94 -4.72 7.35
N ARG A 13 3.80 -4.21 8.24
CA ARG A 13 3.55 -2.99 9.02
C ARG A 13 4.37 -1.83 8.48
N GLY A 14 3.81 -0.63 8.61
CA GLY A 14 4.52 0.59 8.28
C GLY A 14 5.66 0.76 9.26
N GLY A 15 6.83 1.17 8.77
CA GLY A 15 7.92 1.59 9.65
C GLY A 15 7.45 2.71 10.57
N CYS A 16 7.84 2.68 11.85
CA CYS A 16 7.64 3.84 12.72
C CYS A 16 8.53 5.00 12.27
N SER A 17 8.07 6.22 12.54
CA SER A 17 8.81 7.49 12.39
C SER A 17 10.19 7.51 13.09
N CYS A 18 10.46 6.51 13.93
CA CYS A 18 11.67 6.25 14.70
C CYS A 18 12.96 6.13 13.87
N ALA A 19 12.88 5.93 12.54
CA ALA A 19 14.05 5.94 11.65
C ALA A 19 14.13 7.21 10.78
N GLY A 20 13.64 8.36 11.28
CA GLY A 20 13.67 9.66 10.59
C GLY A 20 15.00 10.00 9.91
N PRO A 21 16.17 9.86 10.59
CA PRO A 21 17.47 10.12 9.97
C PRO A 21 17.77 9.22 8.76
N TYR A 22 17.32 7.96 8.79
CA TYR A 22 17.45 7.05 7.66
C TYR A 22 16.56 7.48 6.49
N GLY A 23 15.31 7.90 6.77
CA GLY A 23 14.42 8.45 5.76
C GLY A 23 14.99 9.71 5.10
N HIS A 24 15.62 10.60 5.87
CA HIS A 24 16.28 11.79 5.34
C HIS A 24 17.43 11.44 4.41
N THR A 25 18.25 10.45 4.80
CA THR A 25 19.39 10.00 4.00
C THR A 25 18.93 9.29 2.72
N LEU A 26 17.89 8.45 2.79
CA LEU A 26 17.41 7.67 1.64
C LEU A 26 16.74 8.54 0.57
N LEU A 27 16.07 9.60 0.99
CA LEU A 27 15.32 10.51 0.11
C LEU A 27 16.07 11.82 -0.17
N ASP A 28 17.35 11.91 0.22
CA ASP A 28 18.19 13.11 0.11
C ASP A 28 17.49 14.39 0.60
N LEU A 29 16.79 14.30 1.74
CA LEU A 29 16.04 15.42 2.31
C LEU A 29 16.98 16.40 3.02
N THR A 30 17.09 17.61 2.46
CA THR A 30 17.73 18.73 3.14
C THR A 30 16.90 19.16 4.36
N PRO A 31 17.51 19.85 5.35
CA PRO A 31 16.78 20.41 6.48
C PRO A 31 15.58 21.28 6.05
N GLU A 32 15.75 22.07 4.98
CA GLU A 32 14.71 22.94 4.43
C GLU A 32 13.55 22.12 3.83
N HIS A 33 13.85 21.08 3.06
CA HIS A 33 12.83 20.18 2.51
C HIS A 33 12.10 19.41 3.60
N SER A 34 12.80 18.96 4.63
CA SER A 34 12.20 18.27 5.77
C SER A 34 11.21 19.18 6.53
N GLU A 35 11.59 20.43 6.79
CA GLU A 35 10.69 21.39 7.45
C GLU A 35 9.48 21.73 6.57
N ALA A 36 9.67 21.87 5.26
CA ALA A 36 8.57 22.09 4.32
C ALA A 36 7.58 20.91 4.30
N LEU A 37 8.08 19.67 4.28
CA LEU A 37 7.26 18.46 4.41
C LEU A 37 6.50 18.45 5.75
N ALA A 38 7.19 18.75 6.86
CA ALA A 38 6.58 18.80 8.18
C ALA A 38 5.47 19.85 8.27
N ALA A 39 5.65 21.01 7.62
CA ALA A 39 4.64 22.06 7.55
C ALA A 39 3.37 21.59 6.81
N GLU A 40 3.50 20.96 5.64
CA GLU A 40 2.34 20.46 4.90
C GLU A 40 1.63 19.30 5.62
N VAL A 41 2.38 18.42 6.30
CA VAL A 41 1.81 17.38 7.16
C VAL A 41 0.98 18.02 8.28
N ARG A 42 1.46 19.10 8.92
CA ARG A 42 0.70 19.86 9.94
C ARG A 42 -0.55 20.55 9.37
N ARG A 43 -0.54 20.91 8.08
CA ARG A 43 -1.70 21.49 7.37
C ARG A 43 -2.74 20.44 6.98
N GLY A 44 -2.48 19.16 7.23
CA GLY A 44 -3.42 18.06 7.00
C GLY A 44 -3.08 17.18 5.79
N PHE A 45 -1.90 17.32 5.18
CA PHE A 45 -1.42 16.41 4.14
C PHE A 45 -0.59 15.28 4.77
N GLY A 46 -1.23 14.41 5.56
CA GLY A 46 -0.54 13.30 6.23
C GLY A 46 0.13 12.33 5.26
N CYS A 47 -0.38 12.20 4.04
CA CYS A 47 0.23 11.39 2.97
C CYS A 47 1.66 11.82 2.57
N LEU A 48 2.05 13.08 2.82
CA LEU A 48 3.41 13.54 2.52
C LEU A 48 4.44 13.01 3.51
N ARG A 49 4.03 12.42 4.62
CA ARG A 49 4.95 11.82 5.58
C ARG A 49 5.74 10.70 4.92
N PRO A 50 7.08 10.80 4.84
CA PRO A 50 7.92 9.72 4.35
C PRO A 50 7.66 8.41 5.11
N GLY A 51 7.59 7.30 4.37
CA GLY A 51 7.30 6.00 4.95
C GLY A 51 7.96 4.87 4.18
N TRP A 52 8.31 3.82 4.91
CA TRP A 52 8.89 2.60 4.36
C TRP A 52 8.19 1.37 4.94
N VAL A 53 8.32 0.25 4.22
CA VAL A 53 7.82 -1.04 4.67
C VAL A 53 8.94 -1.73 5.43
N ARG A 54 8.65 -2.25 6.63
CA ARG A 54 9.56 -3.14 7.35
C ARG A 54 8.98 -4.54 7.34
N PHE A 55 9.78 -5.50 6.90
CA PHE A 55 9.49 -6.92 7.03
C PHE A 55 10.59 -7.58 7.89
N ASN A 56 10.25 -8.68 8.54
CA ASN A 56 11.20 -9.50 9.29
C ASN A 56 10.96 -10.96 8.88
N LEU A 57 12.03 -11.68 8.60
CA LEU A 57 12.00 -13.12 8.38
C LEU A 57 12.43 -13.79 9.68
N HIS A 58 11.65 -14.76 10.15
CA HIS A 58 11.99 -15.49 11.35
C HIS A 58 12.95 -16.63 10.99
N TRP A 59 13.88 -16.97 11.89
CA TRP A 59 14.87 -18.02 11.62
C TRP A 59 14.27 -19.43 11.51
N LEU A 60 13.05 -19.63 12.03
CA LEU A 60 12.26 -20.86 11.85
C LEU A 60 11.41 -20.88 10.59
N SER A 61 11.38 -19.78 9.81
CA SER A 61 10.63 -19.78 8.56
C SER A 61 11.20 -20.81 7.60
N ALA A 62 10.34 -21.58 6.96
CA ALA A 62 10.76 -22.55 5.96
C ALA A 62 11.33 -21.81 4.74
N GLU A 63 12.22 -22.47 3.99
CA GLU A 63 12.84 -21.87 2.81
C GLU A 63 11.79 -21.45 1.78
N GLU A 64 10.73 -22.25 1.62
CA GLU A 64 9.61 -21.97 0.72
C GLU A 64 8.81 -20.74 1.15
N GLU A 65 8.68 -20.48 2.46
CA GLU A 65 8.00 -19.28 2.97
C GLU A 65 8.85 -18.02 2.72
N VAL A 66 10.16 -18.14 2.91
CA VAL A 66 11.12 -17.06 2.63
C VAL A 66 11.10 -16.73 1.14
N ASP A 67 11.19 -17.74 0.28
CA ASP A 67 11.16 -17.58 -1.17
C ASP A 67 9.84 -16.98 -1.65
N TYR A 68 8.71 -17.36 -1.05
CA TYR A 68 7.42 -16.75 -1.36
C TYR A 68 7.41 -15.24 -1.07
N VAL A 69 7.90 -14.83 0.11
CA VAL A 69 7.96 -13.41 0.50
C VAL A 69 8.90 -12.63 -0.43
N LEU A 70 10.08 -13.18 -0.74
CA LEU A 70 11.05 -12.53 -1.63
C LEU A 70 10.54 -12.42 -3.07
N SER A 71 9.84 -13.45 -3.56
CA SER A 71 9.19 -13.44 -4.87
C SER A 71 8.10 -12.38 -4.94
N ALA A 72 7.22 -12.30 -3.93
CA ALA A 72 6.20 -11.27 -3.84
C ALA A 72 6.78 -9.85 -3.85
N MET A 73 7.86 -9.62 -3.10
CA MET A 73 8.57 -8.35 -3.10
C MET A 73 9.16 -8.00 -4.47
N THR A 74 9.74 -9.00 -5.15
CA THR A 74 10.34 -8.82 -6.48
C THR A 74 9.28 -8.46 -7.52
N LEU A 75 8.12 -9.11 -7.49
CA LEU A 75 7.00 -8.81 -8.37
C LEU A 75 6.47 -7.39 -8.15
N ILE A 76 6.30 -6.97 -6.89
CA ILE A 76 5.89 -5.60 -6.56
C ILE A 76 6.93 -4.58 -7.01
N ALA A 77 8.21 -4.84 -6.79
CA ALA A 77 9.28 -3.93 -7.22
C ALA A 77 9.33 -3.77 -8.74
N ARG A 78 9.05 -4.85 -9.49
CA ARG A 78 9.06 -4.85 -10.96
C ARG A 78 7.83 -4.19 -11.57
N TRP A 79 6.64 -4.48 -11.04
CA TRP A 79 5.37 -4.16 -11.71
C TRP A 79 4.41 -3.32 -10.88
N GLY A 80 4.68 -3.09 -9.59
CA GLY A 80 3.73 -2.51 -8.65
C GLY A 80 3.19 -1.13 -9.03
N SER A 81 3.98 -0.32 -9.75
CA SER A 81 3.55 1.00 -10.23
C SER A 81 2.34 0.92 -11.19
N ARG A 82 2.20 -0.17 -11.95
CA ARG A 82 1.09 -0.37 -12.89
C ARG A 82 -0.27 -0.52 -12.22
N LEU A 83 -0.29 -0.93 -10.95
CA LEU A 83 -1.52 -1.04 -10.17
C LEU A 83 -1.86 0.21 -9.38
N LEU A 84 -1.01 1.25 -9.38
CA LEU A 84 -1.31 2.51 -8.68
C LEU A 84 -2.69 3.10 -9.04
N PRO A 85 -3.15 3.09 -10.31
CA PRO A 85 -4.48 3.61 -10.64
C PRO A 85 -5.61 2.82 -9.96
N SER A 86 -5.43 1.55 -9.61
CA SER A 86 -6.44 0.74 -8.91
C SER A 86 -6.63 1.11 -7.44
N TYR A 87 -5.78 2.00 -6.91
CA TYR A 87 -5.87 2.46 -5.54
C TYR A 87 -6.23 3.95 -5.48
N SER A 88 -6.90 4.33 -4.40
CA SER A 88 -7.12 5.71 -3.98
C SER A 88 -6.24 6.01 -2.76
N LEU A 89 -5.69 7.23 -2.73
CA LEU A 89 -4.91 7.73 -1.61
C LEU A 89 -5.75 8.74 -0.84
N ASP A 90 -5.96 8.49 0.45
CA ASP A 90 -6.46 9.51 1.36
C ASP A 90 -5.33 10.48 1.73
N THR A 91 -5.47 11.74 1.32
CA THR A 91 -4.47 12.78 1.52
C THR A 91 -4.25 13.11 2.99
N LYS A 92 -5.28 12.95 3.82
CA LYS A 92 -5.23 13.28 5.25
C LYS A 92 -4.51 12.21 6.05
N THR A 93 -4.86 10.95 5.83
CA THR A 93 -4.31 9.82 6.61
C THR A 93 -3.07 9.21 5.97
N GLY A 94 -2.88 9.36 4.66
CA GLY A 94 -1.85 8.65 3.89
C GLY A 94 -2.20 7.18 3.61
N LEU A 95 -3.44 6.76 3.87
CA LEU A 95 -3.88 5.40 3.65
C LEU A 95 -4.23 5.17 2.18
N TRP A 96 -3.84 4.00 1.69
CA TRP A 96 -4.17 3.51 0.36
C TRP A 96 -5.29 2.48 0.44
N GLN A 97 -6.32 2.68 -0.36
CA GLN A 97 -7.49 1.81 -0.44
C GLN A 97 -7.70 1.35 -1.87
N HIS A 98 -8.00 0.07 -2.07
CA HIS A 98 -8.35 -0.43 -3.39
C HIS A 98 -9.74 0.09 -3.77
N ARG A 99 -9.93 0.54 -5.01
CA ARG A 99 -11.17 1.20 -5.46
C ARG A 99 -12.39 0.28 -5.41
N ASP A 100 -12.19 -1.01 -5.68
CA ASP A 100 -13.25 -2.02 -5.60
C ASP A 100 -13.37 -2.68 -4.22
N CYS A 101 -12.64 -2.21 -3.21
CA CYS A 101 -12.74 -2.79 -1.88
C CYS A 101 -14.10 -2.44 -1.28
N ASN A 102 -14.97 -3.44 -1.13
CA ASN A 102 -16.11 -3.32 -0.24
C ASN A 102 -15.60 -3.29 1.19
N GLU A 103 -15.87 -2.20 1.90
CA GLU A 103 -15.55 -2.06 3.32
C GLU A 103 -16.33 -3.15 4.07
N ALA A 104 -15.65 -4.22 4.48
CA ALA A 104 -16.25 -5.20 5.36
C ALA A 104 -16.62 -4.48 6.66
N PRO A 105 -17.82 -4.72 7.23
CA PRO A 105 -18.19 -4.10 8.49
C PRO A 105 -17.10 -4.40 9.53
N PRO A 106 -16.76 -3.43 10.39
CA PRO A 106 -15.73 -3.62 11.40
C PRO A 106 -16.08 -4.87 12.21
N ALA A 107 -15.09 -5.74 12.38
CA ALA A 107 -15.28 -6.96 13.16
C ALA A 107 -15.71 -6.56 14.58
N SER A 108 -16.97 -6.84 14.93
CA SER A 108 -17.46 -6.57 16.28
C SER A 108 -17.02 -7.69 17.21
N LEU A 109 -16.48 -7.31 18.37
CA LEU A 109 -16.21 -8.23 19.47
C LEU A 109 -17.51 -8.76 20.11
N ASP A 110 -18.67 -8.14 19.85
CA ASP A 110 -19.97 -8.62 20.32
C ASP A 110 -20.27 -10.03 19.77
N ASN A 111 -19.77 -10.33 18.56
CA ASN A 111 -19.90 -11.65 17.94
C ASN A 111 -19.01 -12.71 18.60
N PHE A 112 -18.06 -12.32 19.44
CA PHE A 112 -17.19 -13.25 20.18
C PHE A 112 -17.91 -13.87 21.39
N MET A 113 -18.96 -13.22 21.89
CA MET A 113 -19.78 -13.67 23.03
C MET A 113 -20.95 -14.56 22.61
N LEU A 114 -21.28 -14.57 21.31
CA LEU A 114 -22.23 -15.51 20.74
C LEU A 114 -21.49 -16.83 20.52
N ALA A 115 -21.89 -17.89 21.23
CA ALA A 115 -21.26 -19.22 21.18
C ALA A 115 -21.30 -19.91 19.80
N GLU A 116 -21.87 -19.25 18.79
CA GLU A 116 -21.77 -19.68 17.40
C GLU A 116 -20.43 -19.20 16.84
N SER A 117 -19.43 -20.08 16.86
CA SER A 117 -18.24 -19.88 16.04
C SER A 117 -18.70 -19.59 14.61
N PRO A 118 -18.27 -18.47 13.98
CA PRO A 118 -18.59 -18.24 12.59
C PRO A 118 -18.16 -19.49 11.82
N LYS A 119 -19.08 -20.10 11.07
CA LYS A 119 -18.72 -21.19 10.16
C LYS A 119 -17.65 -20.62 9.26
N ALA A 120 -16.40 -21.07 9.46
CA ALA A 120 -15.32 -20.70 8.58
C ALA A 120 -15.81 -21.05 7.18
N SER A 121 -16.06 -20.01 6.38
CA SER A 121 -16.22 -20.22 4.94
C SER A 121 -14.99 -21.01 4.54
N SER A 122 -15.18 -22.18 3.94
CA SER A 122 -14.11 -22.93 3.31
C SER A 122 -13.65 -22.12 2.10
N ALA A 123 -13.01 -20.97 2.35
CA ALA A 123 -12.31 -20.23 1.34
C ALA A 123 -11.22 -21.19 0.86
N ASN A 124 -11.26 -21.49 -0.44
CA ASN A 124 -10.23 -22.30 -1.09
C ASN A 124 -8.89 -21.60 -0.82
N CYS A 125 -8.11 -22.12 0.14
CA CYS A 125 -6.75 -21.66 0.38
C CYS A 125 -5.93 -22.06 -0.84
N ARG A 126 -5.65 -21.08 -1.69
CA ARG A 126 -4.77 -21.24 -2.85
C ARG A 126 -3.36 -21.52 -2.36
N SER A 127 -2.62 -22.32 -3.11
CA SER A 127 -1.21 -22.55 -2.81
C SER A 127 -0.40 -21.26 -3.01
N PRO A 128 0.75 -21.10 -2.32
CA PRO A 128 1.63 -19.94 -2.52
C PRO A 128 2.04 -19.74 -3.98
N VAL A 129 2.28 -20.81 -4.72
CA VAL A 129 2.65 -20.76 -6.15
C VAL A 129 1.51 -20.20 -7.01
N GLU A 130 0.29 -20.70 -6.83
CA GLU A 130 -0.89 -20.19 -7.54
C GLU A 130 -1.14 -18.70 -7.23
N LEU A 131 -0.88 -18.27 -5.99
CA LEU A 131 -0.99 -16.86 -5.63
C LEU A 131 0.06 -15.99 -6.33
N LEU A 132 1.30 -16.47 -6.44
CA LEU A 132 2.36 -15.76 -7.18
C LEU A 132 1.97 -15.60 -8.66
N ASP A 133 1.49 -16.68 -9.30
CA ASP A 133 1.11 -16.65 -10.72
C ASP A 133 -0.05 -15.68 -10.98
N ILE A 134 -1.09 -15.73 -10.15
CA ILE A 134 -2.25 -14.82 -10.26
C ILE A 134 -1.80 -13.37 -10.01
N ALA A 135 -0.97 -13.15 -8.99
CA ALA A 135 -0.47 -11.82 -8.68
C ALA A 135 0.42 -11.26 -9.80
N GLU A 136 1.29 -12.07 -10.40
CA GLU A 136 2.11 -11.66 -11.53
C GLU A 136 1.26 -11.31 -12.75
N GLN A 137 0.23 -12.09 -13.06
CA GLN A 137 -0.71 -11.78 -14.15
C GLN A 137 -1.45 -10.46 -13.89
N ALA A 138 -1.94 -10.23 -12.67
CA ALA A 138 -2.62 -8.98 -12.30
C ALA A 138 -1.66 -7.77 -12.35
N LEU A 139 -0.44 -7.93 -11.86
CA LEU A 139 0.58 -6.88 -11.85
C LEU A 139 1.08 -6.53 -13.26
N SER A 140 1.32 -7.55 -14.10
CA SER A 140 1.80 -7.37 -15.47
C SER A 140 0.73 -6.78 -16.38
N SER A 141 -0.53 -7.20 -16.26
CA SER A 141 -1.67 -6.61 -17.00
C SER A 141 -1.97 -5.17 -16.59
N GLY A 142 -1.65 -4.80 -15.34
CA GLY A 142 -1.79 -3.44 -14.82
C GLY A 142 -3.23 -3.06 -14.49
N ALA A 143 -3.44 -1.80 -14.12
CA ALA A 143 -4.74 -1.34 -13.70
C ALA A 143 -5.78 -1.37 -14.86
N PRO A 144 -7.00 -1.89 -14.59
CA PRO A 144 -8.12 -1.82 -15.54
C PRO A 144 -8.34 -0.40 -16.09
N HIS A 145 -8.87 -0.31 -17.31
CA HIS A 145 -9.08 0.98 -17.98
C HIS A 145 -9.99 1.92 -17.16
N HIS A 146 -11.04 1.40 -16.53
CA HIS A 146 -11.95 2.20 -15.71
C HIS A 146 -11.25 2.80 -14.47
N HIS A 147 -10.32 2.08 -13.83
CA HIS A 147 -9.52 2.62 -12.73
C HIS A 147 -8.62 3.77 -13.17
N ARG A 148 -8.02 3.68 -14.37
CA ARG A 148 -7.20 4.76 -14.94
C ARG A 148 -8.01 6.02 -15.21
N LEU A 149 -9.22 5.87 -15.75
CA LEU A 149 -10.14 7.00 -15.94
C LEU A 149 -10.52 7.64 -14.60
N GLN A 150 -10.93 6.83 -13.62
CA GLN A 150 -11.28 7.32 -12.28
C GLN A 150 -10.10 8.01 -11.57
N ALA A 151 -8.87 7.53 -11.76
CA ALA A 151 -7.66 8.16 -11.23
C ALA A 151 -7.44 9.55 -11.86
N SER A 152 -7.61 9.65 -13.17
CA SER A 152 -7.57 10.94 -13.88
C SER A 152 -8.66 11.89 -13.40
N GLU A 153 -9.91 11.44 -13.32
CA GLU A 153 -11.03 12.26 -12.83
C GLU A 153 -10.83 12.74 -11.39
N ALA A 154 -10.32 11.87 -10.51
CA ALA A 154 -10.03 12.21 -9.12
C ALA A 154 -9.02 13.37 -9.01
N ARG A 155 -7.98 13.39 -9.85
CA ARG A 155 -7.02 14.50 -9.93
C ARG A 155 -7.71 15.82 -10.30
N HIS A 156 -8.59 15.80 -11.30
CA HIS A 156 -9.28 17.00 -11.76
C HIS A 156 -10.26 17.54 -10.71
N LYS A 157 -10.93 16.64 -9.98
CA LYS A 157 -11.93 17.01 -8.96
C LYS A 157 -11.31 17.62 -7.71
N ALA A 158 -10.14 17.15 -7.30
CA ALA A 158 -9.47 17.59 -6.08
C ALA A 158 -7.97 17.76 -6.31
N PRO A 159 -7.54 18.81 -7.05
CA PRO A 159 -6.13 19.08 -7.27
C PRO A 159 -5.45 19.42 -5.95
N TRP A 160 -4.21 18.95 -5.80
CA TRP A 160 -3.39 19.32 -4.64
C TRP A 160 -2.88 20.75 -4.80
N PRO A 161 -2.63 21.47 -3.68
CA PRO A 161 -1.89 22.72 -3.73
C PRO A 161 -0.50 22.52 -4.35
N SER A 162 -0.04 23.49 -5.14
CA SER A 162 1.27 23.41 -5.84
C SER A 162 2.45 23.18 -4.90
N GLN A 163 2.39 23.72 -3.68
CA GLN A 163 3.41 23.50 -2.64
C GLN A 163 3.48 22.03 -2.21
N ALA A 164 2.33 21.40 -1.95
CA ALA A 164 2.25 19.99 -1.57
C ALA A 164 2.65 19.07 -2.74
N GLU A 165 2.29 19.45 -3.96
CA GLU A 165 2.68 18.70 -5.17
C GLU A 165 4.20 18.72 -5.40
N ALA A 166 4.86 19.86 -5.18
CA ALA A 166 6.32 19.97 -5.31
C ALA A 166 7.09 19.12 -4.28
N LEU A 167 6.47 18.82 -3.13
CA LEU A 167 7.06 18.00 -2.07
C LEU A 167 6.69 16.52 -2.18
N CYS A 168 5.96 16.11 -3.22
CA CYS A 168 5.53 14.74 -3.41
C CYS A 168 6.72 13.83 -3.77
N TRP A 169 7.11 12.95 -2.84
CA TRP A 169 8.26 12.04 -2.99
C TRP A 169 7.88 10.66 -3.56
N PHE A 170 6.64 10.46 -3.99
CA PHE A 170 6.12 9.19 -4.50
C PHE A 170 5.25 9.38 -5.76
N LEU A 171 5.04 8.29 -6.50
CA LEU A 171 4.18 8.27 -7.69
C LEU A 171 2.70 8.26 -7.31
N ARG A 172 1.90 9.11 -7.97
CA ARG A 172 0.46 9.18 -7.74
C ARG A 172 -0.31 8.25 -8.68
N PRO A 173 -1.56 7.88 -8.35
CA PRO A 173 -2.39 7.00 -9.19
C PRO A 173 -2.47 7.39 -10.67
N HIS A 174 -2.45 8.69 -10.98
CA HIS A 174 -2.55 9.20 -12.34
C HIS A 174 -1.19 9.45 -13.02
N ASP A 175 -0.07 9.33 -12.28
CA ASP A 175 1.29 9.47 -12.82
C ASP A 175 1.84 8.11 -13.33
N ALA A 176 1.11 7.02 -13.08
CA ALA A 176 1.49 5.68 -13.53
C ALA A 176 1.37 5.55 -15.06
N PRO A 177 2.35 4.88 -15.72
CA PRO A 177 2.36 4.68 -17.17
C PRO A 177 1.24 3.74 -17.68
#